data_AF-A0A7Y2B0M6-F1
#
_entry.id   AF-A0A7Y2B0M6-F1
#
_cell.length_a   1.000
_cell.length_b   1.000
_cell.length_c   1.000
_cell.angle_alpha   90.00
_cell.angle_beta   90.00
_cell.angle_gamma   90.00
#
_symmetry.space_group_name_H-M   'P 1'
#
loop_
_entity.id
_entity.type
_entity.pdbx_description
1 polymer ?
#
loop_
_entity_poly.entity_id
_entity_poly.type
_entity_poly.pdbx_seq_one_letter_code
_entity_poly.pdbx_strand_id
1 'polypeptide(L)' 'GLSDTRENLRRHFEIDAEHIVVATLAALARDGKIERKVVSQAIRKYKIDPDRQDPVTM' A
#
# COMPACT_ATOMS: atom_id res chain seq x y z
N GLY A 1 -17.33 -6.58 8.92
CA GLY A 1 -16.79 -7.64 8.04
C GLY A 1 -17.53 -7.60 6.72
N LEU A 2 -16.83 -7.72 5.60
CA LEU A 2 -17.37 -7.57 4.25
C LEU A 2 -17.43 -8.93 3.53
N SER A 3 -18.44 -9.13 2.68
CA SER A 3 -18.58 -10.34 1.86
C SER A 3 -17.94 -10.15 0.49
N ASP A 4 -16.71 -10.66 0.33
CA ASP A 4 -15.97 -10.67 -0.94
C ASP A 4 -14.91 -11.79 -0.91
N THR A 5 -14.16 -11.96 -2.00
CA THR A 5 -13.02 -12.86 -2.08
C THR A 5 -11.90 -12.42 -1.13
N ARG A 6 -11.09 -13.38 -0.67
CA ARG A 6 -9.95 -13.10 0.22
C ARG A 6 -8.94 -12.12 -0.40
N GLU A 7 -8.76 -12.18 -1.71
CA GLU A 7 -7.87 -11.28 -2.43
C GLU A 7 -8.37 -9.84 -2.38
N ASN A 8 -9.64 -9.62 -2.73
CA ASN A 8 -10.26 -8.29 -2.67
C ASN A 8 -10.30 -7.75 -1.25
N LEU A 9 -10.57 -8.60 -0.25
CA LEU A 9 -10.57 -8.18 1.16
C LEU A 9 -9.17 -7.77 1.61
N ARG A 10 -8.11 -8.51 1.24
CA ARG A 10 -6.73 -8.11 1.57
C ARG A 10 -6.36 -6.79 0.92
N ARG A 11 -6.78 -6.59 -0.33
CA ARG A 11 -6.57 -5.33 -1.05
C ARG A 11 -7.31 -4.18 -0.39
N HIS A 12 -8.58 -4.39 -0.03
CA HIS A 12 -9.43 -3.40 0.63
C HIS A 12 -8.87 -2.97 1.98
N PHE A 13 -8.41 -3.92 2.79
CA PHE A 13 -7.79 -3.66 4.09
C PHE A 13 -6.31 -3.30 3.98
N GLU A 14 -5.76 -3.11 2.78
CA GLU A 14 -4.37 -2.67 2.56
C GLU A 14 -3.31 -3.62 3.15
N ILE A 15 -3.60 -4.92 3.18
CA ILE A 15 -2.75 -6.00 3.72
C ILE A 15 -2.29 -7.02 2.67
N ASP A 16 -2.39 -6.67 1.38
CA ASP A 16 -1.81 -7.48 0.30
C ASP A 16 -0.28 -7.27 0.20
N ALA A 17 0.36 -8.04 -0.69
CA ALA A 17 1.82 -7.99 -0.84
C ALA A 17 2.29 -6.62 -1.37
N GLU A 18 1.50 -5.99 -2.24
CA GLU A 18 1.77 -4.71 -2.85
C GLU A 18 1.83 -3.57 -1.82
N HIS A 19 0.88 -3.53 -0.89
CA HIS A 19 0.90 -2.55 0.21
C HIS A 19 2.09 -2.79 1.14
N ILE A 20 2.42 -4.05 1.44
CA ILE A 20 3.60 -4.40 2.26
C ILE A 20 4.89 -3.92 1.59
N VAL A 21 5.03 -4.09 0.27
CA VAL A 21 6.18 -3.61 -0.50
C VAL A 21 6.30 -2.08 -0.40
N VAL A 22 5.21 -1.35 -0.64
CA VAL A 22 5.23 0.12 -0.55
C VAL A 22 5.58 0.59 0.86
N ALA A 23 5.00 -0.02 1.90
CA ALA A 23 5.31 0.32 3.30
C ALA A 23 6.79 0.08 3.64
N THR A 24 7.36 -1.02 3.14
CA THR A 24 8.78 -1.35 3.32
C THR A 24 9.68 -0.34 2.62
N LEU A 25 9.38 -0.01 1.36
CA LEU A 25 10.13 1.00 0.60
C LEU A 25 10.02 2.38 1.26
N ALA A 26 8.84 2.75 1.78
CA ALA A 26 8.66 4.01 2.49
C ALA A 26 9.47 4.08 3.79
N ALA A 27 9.61 2.96 4.52
CA ALA A 27 10.51 2.89 5.67
C ALA A 27 11.98 3.07 5.26
N LEU A 28 12.45 2.37 4.23
CA LEU A 28 13.81 2.53 3.72
C LEU A 28 14.11 3.94 3.21
N ALA A 29 13.13 4.60 2.58
CA ALA A 29 13.27 5.97 2.12
C ALA A 29 13.32 6.98 3.28
N ARG A 30 12.60 6.71 4.38
CA ARG A 30 12.70 7.50 5.63
C ARG A 30 14.07 7.37 6.28
N ASP A 31 14.67 6.19 6.22
CA ASP A 31 16.04 5.93 6.67
C ASP A 31 17.12 6.53 5.74
N GLY A 32 16.73 7.11 4.59
CA GLY A 32 17.68 7.64 3.60
C GLY A 32 18.43 6.58 2.79
N LYS A 33 18.04 5.29 2.91
CA LYS A 33 18.69 4.18 2.20
C LYS A 33 18.33 4.13 0.71
N ILE A 34 17.19 4.70 0.34
CA ILE A 34 16.71 4.80 -1.04
C ILE A 34 16.05 6.17 -1.30
N GLU A 35 15.95 6.55 -2.56
CA GLU A 35 15.22 7.76 -2.96
C GLU A 35 13.70 7.60 -2.80
N ARG A 36 13.02 8.66 -2.33
CA ARG A 36 11.54 8.70 -2.25
C ARG A 36 10.85 8.43 -3.58
N LYS A 37 11.51 8.73 -4.70
CA LYS A 37 11.00 8.46 -6.06
C LYS A 37 10.70 6.97 -6.28
N VAL A 38 11.47 6.07 -5.67
CA VAL A 38 11.25 4.62 -5.75
C VAL A 38 9.90 4.24 -5.12
N VAL A 39 9.54 4.87 -4.01
CA VAL A 39 8.23 4.68 -3.35
C VAL A 39 7.11 5.14 -4.27
N SER A 40 7.22 6.33 -4.86
CA SER A 40 6.21 6.86 -5.78
C SER A 40 6.05 5.99 -7.05
N GLN A 41 7.15 5.40 -7.54
CA GLN A 41 7.10 4.45 -8.65
C GLN A 41 6.37 3.16 -8.26
N ALA A 42 6.61 2.63 -7.06
CA ALA A 42 5.93 1.43 -6.57
C ALA A 42 4.42 1.65 -6.41
N ILE A 43 4.00 2.79 -5.81
CA ILE A 43 2.58 3.16 -5.68
C ILE A 43 1.89 3.16 -7.05
N ARG A 44 2.51 3.81 -8.06
CA ARG A 44 1.98 3.84 -9.43
C ARG A 44 1.95 2.46 -10.09
N LYS A 45 3.03 1.69 -9.94
CA LYS A 45 3.16 0.34 -10.52
C LYS A 45 2.07 -0.59 -10.00
N TYR A 46 1.82 -0.55 -8.69
CA TYR A 46 0.84 -1.41 -8.05
C TYR A 46 -0.57 -0.84 -8.05
N LYS A 47 -0.80 0.37 -8.59
CA LYS A 47 -2.10 1.04 -8.63
C LYS A 47 -2.72 1.16 -7.23
N ILE A 48 -1.91 1.58 -6.26
CA ILE A 48 -2.38 1.90 -4.91
C ILE A 48 -2.87 3.35 -4.92
N ASP A 49 -4.04 3.57 -4.35
CA ASP A 49 -4.65 4.89 -4.22
C ASP A 49 -4.32 5.45 -2.83
N PRO A 50 -3.42 6.44 -2.71
CA PRO A 50 -3.03 7.02 -1.43
C PRO A 50 -4.11 7.94 -0.83
N ASP A 51 -5.09 8.37 -1.64
CA ASP A 51 -6.15 9.29 -1.24
C ASP A 51 -7.45 8.55 -0.86
N ARG A 52 -7.42 7.20 -0.89
CA ARG A 52 -8.53 6.36 -0.48
C ARG A 52 -8.83 6.53 1.01
N GLN A 53 -10.11 6.50 1.37
CA GLN A 53 -10.53 6.53 2.77
C GLN A 53 -10.03 5.30 3.53
N ASP A 54 -9.56 5.53 4.76
CA ASP A 54 -9.12 4.48 5.68
C ASP A 54 -10.23 3.42 5.86
N PRO A 55 -9.95 2.13 5.55
CA PRO A 55 -10.94 1.07 5.58
C PRO A 55 -11.45 0.71 6.99
N VAL A 56 -10.77 1.15 8.06
CA VAL A 56 -11.16 0.90 9.46
C VAL A 56 -12.06 2.02 10.01
N THR A 57 -11.99 3.21 9.42
CA THR A 57 -12.78 4.38 9.86
C THR A 57 -14.08 4.55 9.06
N MET A 58 -14.37 3.65 8.11
CA MET A 58 -15.65 3.60 7.38
C MET A 58 -16.79 3.00 8.21
#